data_AF-A0A485M4I4-F1
#
_entry.id   AF-A0A485M4I4-F1
#
_cell.length_a   1.000
_cell.length_b   1.000
_cell.length_c   1.000
_cell.angle_alpha   90.00
_cell.angle_beta   90.00
_cell.angle_gamma   90.00
#
_symmetry.space_group_name_H-M   'P 1'
#
loop_
_entity.id
_entity.type
_entity.pdbx_description
1 polymer ?
#
loop_
_entity_poly.entity_id
_entity_poly.type
_entity_poly.pdbx_seq_one_letter_code
_entity_poly.pdbx_strand_id
1 'polypeptide(L)'
;MRKKYGDREKVVKSYLKLTEPNAKEPSQEIVNRFSGRIDIAQPEMVIFKFFKAIMNEKLIGREGVSIATEEYEKVFGVGTWQKLQSTSTLMPARDMAYTVDYFWKLPADRFGYSGGCVSELADEKRGSLLISILNGIAERVYAQIENPPSRSNVNKKMAAAFINDLIRPSKVEDFKLMVEKQLEAYSQSKPYAGRSMRRAEYFCPVCNTPFDEGVKASADYLSNPQTHTNRGVSHGKFDYVMICRTCYFERILRQLLLQEKPSEMILLLPRMNIGYQAGQLLVDKVKKFYDEACSFMFGSVDPDQQVSLSLTHLIARNVLGRELYQLSGEEIAELLTYRHSDETSKKLRKSLEKKIRNFYGDSLEQANIEWCTDFTIWDEAISAVINNLVDDPVVKEVRDEVYRLGPQLKAVCQTPNLILIPLTQPIVLGKDGAANAALRRLFVSLFIGLALDVTVAIINNNDGFDFEGGEGVAWVPPVASIRKMVNGNWVSLADAQRWFRAIGAASILTTYTGYSERSNLFSILSEPTPGHILRRIEEKNNGQVSYYLFEYLDIIGEVLHGDALFLLTLNDSRTRILKERLKKSKMPLTVILTVILRKPVKPNTV
;
A
#
# COMPACT_ATOMS: atom_id res chain seq x y z
N MET A 1 7.05 10.61 23.47
CA MET A 1 7.48 10.08 24.78
C MET A 1 8.92 10.53 25.04
N ARG A 2 9.22 11.24 26.14
CA ARG A 2 10.60 11.60 26.52
C ARG A 2 11.35 10.34 26.97
N LYS A 3 12.56 10.09 26.45
CA LYS A 3 13.40 8.94 26.81
C LYS A 3 13.71 8.93 28.31
N LYS A 4 13.81 7.73 28.91
CA LYS A 4 14.18 7.56 30.34
C LYS A 4 15.56 8.18 30.60
N TYR A 5 15.78 8.71 31.80
CA TYR A 5 17.01 9.43 32.15
C TYR A 5 18.28 8.60 31.90
N GLY A 6 18.30 7.33 32.32
CA GLY A 6 19.47 6.46 32.14
C GLY A 6 19.85 6.22 30.66
N ASP A 7 18.89 6.27 29.73
CA ASP A 7 19.19 6.16 28.30
C ASP A 7 19.78 7.45 27.74
N ARG A 8 19.28 8.61 28.19
CA ARG A 8 19.83 9.93 27.84
C ARG A 8 21.25 10.10 28.37
N GLU A 9 21.50 9.68 29.60
CA GLU A 9 22.82 9.74 30.25
C GLU A 9 23.87 8.92 29.49
N LYS A 10 23.53 7.70 29.04
CA LYS A 10 24.44 6.85 28.23
C LYS A 10 24.86 7.52 26.93
N VAL A 11 23.92 8.15 26.22
CA VAL A 11 24.19 8.86 24.97
C VAL A 11 25.07 10.07 25.23
N VAL A 12 24.78 10.87 26.26
CA VAL A 12 25.59 12.04 26.62
C VAL A 12 27.00 11.64 27.07
N LYS A 13 27.15 10.61 27.90
CA LYS A 13 28.47 10.06 28.28
C LYS A 13 29.29 9.63 27.06
N SER A 14 28.63 9.00 26.09
CA SER A 14 29.28 8.58 24.83
C SER A 14 29.71 9.78 23.99
N TYR A 15 28.88 10.82 23.92
CA TYR A 15 29.20 12.06 23.23
C TYR A 15 30.38 12.79 23.87
N LEU A 16 30.36 12.97 25.20
CA LEU A 16 31.42 13.64 25.94
C LEU A 16 32.76 12.89 25.83
N LYS A 17 32.78 11.56 25.80
CA LYS A 17 34.02 10.81 25.53
C LYS A 17 34.65 11.12 24.17
N LEU A 18 33.85 11.52 23.19
CA LEU A 18 34.32 11.84 21.83
C LEU A 18 34.80 13.29 21.71
N THR A 19 34.21 14.22 22.47
CA THR A 19 34.53 15.66 22.40
C THR A 19 35.47 16.12 23.50
N GLU A 20 35.38 15.52 24.68
CA GLU A 20 36.12 15.83 25.91
C GLU A 20 36.55 14.53 26.63
N PRO A 21 37.61 13.85 26.16
CA PRO A 21 37.99 12.51 26.64
C PRO A 21 38.25 12.40 28.16
N ASN A 22 38.55 13.53 28.82
CA ASN A 22 38.86 13.63 30.24
C ASN A 22 37.67 14.15 31.09
N ALA A 23 36.46 14.22 30.53
CA ALA A 23 35.29 14.72 31.25
C ALA A 23 34.90 13.78 32.40
N LYS A 24 34.61 14.36 33.58
CA LYS A 24 34.04 13.66 34.74
C LYS A 24 32.62 13.18 34.42
N GLU A 25 32.08 12.30 35.27
CA GLU A 25 30.67 11.89 35.24
C GLU A 25 29.75 13.12 35.08
N PRO A 26 28.88 13.19 34.03
CA PRO A 26 28.09 14.37 33.75
C PRO A 26 26.98 14.55 34.80
N SER A 27 26.83 15.77 35.31
CA SER A 27 25.72 16.11 36.19
C SER A 27 24.37 16.02 35.46
N GLN A 28 23.27 15.94 36.21
CA GLN A 28 21.91 15.91 35.68
C GLN A 28 21.61 17.09 34.72
N GLU A 29 22.17 18.27 35.01
CA GLU A 29 22.04 19.47 34.16
C GLU A 29 22.79 19.32 32.84
N ILE A 30 24.02 18.79 32.88
CA ILE A 30 24.82 18.49 31.69
C ILE A 30 24.09 17.46 30.81
N VAL A 31 23.52 16.41 31.42
CA VAL A 31 22.74 15.40 30.70
C VAL A 31 21.51 16.03 30.04
N ASN A 32 20.76 16.88 30.74
CA ASN A 32 19.59 17.55 30.17
C ASN A 32 19.96 18.47 29.00
N ARG A 33 21.02 19.27 29.15
CA ARG A 33 21.51 20.18 28.10
C ARG A 33 21.94 19.43 26.83
N PHE A 34 22.84 18.45 26.96
CA PHE A 34 23.36 17.74 25.79
C PHE A 34 22.36 16.76 25.18
N SER A 35 21.46 16.15 25.98
CA SER A 35 20.40 15.32 25.41
C SER A 35 19.43 16.13 24.58
N GLY A 36 19.01 17.32 25.05
CA GLY A 36 18.18 18.23 24.26
C GLY A 36 18.86 18.66 22.96
N ARG A 37 20.16 19.00 23.03
CA ARG A 37 20.97 19.35 21.86
C ARG A 37 21.01 18.22 20.81
N ILE A 38 21.24 16.98 21.25
CA ILE A 38 21.32 15.79 20.39
C ILE A 38 19.95 15.41 19.82
N ASP A 39 18.87 15.63 20.57
CA ASP A 39 17.50 15.37 20.12
C ASP A 39 17.08 16.37 19.03
N ILE A 40 17.44 17.66 19.17
CA ILE A 40 17.19 18.69 18.15
C ILE A 40 17.96 18.40 16.85
N ALA A 41 19.19 17.89 16.95
CA ALA A 41 20.07 17.64 15.81
C ALA A 41 19.71 16.39 14.97
N GLN A 42 18.66 15.63 15.32
CA GLN A 42 18.31 14.39 14.62
C GLN A 42 18.07 14.57 13.11
N PRO A 43 17.33 15.61 12.65
CA PRO A 43 17.14 15.84 11.22
C PRO A 43 18.47 16.06 10.48
N GLU A 44 19.37 16.87 11.03
CA GLU A 44 20.68 17.14 10.43
C GLU A 44 21.55 15.87 10.36
N MET A 45 21.48 15.00 11.38
CA MET A 45 22.16 13.69 11.34
C MET A 45 21.68 12.86 10.16
N VAL A 46 20.36 12.79 9.93
CA VAL A 46 19.77 12.03 8.82
C VAL A 46 20.22 12.61 7.46
N ILE A 47 20.24 13.93 7.32
CA ILE A 47 20.72 14.61 6.10
C ILE A 47 22.17 14.23 5.81
N PHE A 48 23.06 14.26 6.81
CA PHE A 48 24.45 13.82 6.64
C PHE A 48 24.56 12.34 6.25
N LYS A 49 23.70 11.46 6.79
CA LYS A 49 23.68 10.05 6.40
C LYS A 49 23.28 9.86 4.96
N PHE A 50 22.26 10.60 4.51
CA PHE A 50 21.83 10.58 3.13
C PHE A 50 22.95 11.06 2.20
N PHE A 51 23.55 12.21 2.51
CA PHE A 51 24.68 12.76 1.75
C PHE A 51 25.85 11.77 1.66
N LYS A 52 26.24 11.15 2.79
CA LYS A 52 27.26 10.11 2.81
C LYS A 52 26.89 8.93 1.90
N ALA A 53 25.63 8.50 1.90
CA ALA A 53 25.17 7.38 1.09
C ALA A 53 25.26 7.69 -0.41
N ILE A 54 24.90 8.90 -0.84
CA ILE A 54 24.99 9.31 -2.24
C ILE A 54 26.43 9.60 -2.70
N MET A 55 27.36 9.84 -1.76
CA MET A 55 28.80 10.02 -2.05
C MET A 55 29.62 8.73 -1.88
N ASN A 56 28.98 7.56 -1.87
CA ASN A 56 29.66 6.29 -1.69
C ASN A 56 30.57 5.97 -2.89
N GLU A 57 31.74 5.37 -2.64
CA GLU A 57 32.69 4.90 -3.69
C GLU A 57 32.01 4.06 -4.77
N LYS A 58 31.00 3.25 -4.42
CA LYS A 58 30.23 2.45 -5.39
C LYS A 58 29.43 3.27 -6.40
N LEU A 59 29.08 4.51 -6.06
CA LEU A 59 28.30 5.41 -6.89
C LEU A 59 29.21 6.35 -7.68
N ILE A 60 30.16 7.00 -7.00
CA ILE A 60 30.98 8.06 -7.60
C ILE A 60 32.41 7.61 -7.98
N GLY A 61 32.77 6.35 -7.71
CA GLY A 61 34.11 5.82 -7.95
C GLY A 61 35.16 6.38 -7.00
N ARG A 62 36.41 5.91 -7.12
CA ARG A 62 37.54 6.38 -6.29
C ARG A 62 37.89 7.83 -6.55
N GLU A 63 37.87 8.23 -7.81
CA GLU A 63 38.13 9.60 -8.24
C GLU A 63 37.06 10.55 -7.71
N GLY A 64 35.78 10.20 -7.83
CA GLY A 64 34.69 10.97 -7.23
C GLY A 64 34.79 11.07 -5.72
N VAL A 65 35.24 10.02 -5.01
CA VAL A 65 35.50 10.09 -3.56
C VAL A 65 36.61 11.08 -3.24
N SER A 66 37.67 11.15 -4.06
CA SER A 66 38.73 12.15 -3.89
C SER A 66 38.19 13.57 -4.02
N ILE A 67 37.38 13.83 -5.06
CA ILE A 67 36.75 15.14 -5.29
C ILE A 67 35.77 15.46 -4.15
N ALA A 68 34.96 14.49 -3.72
CA ALA A 68 34.03 14.66 -2.61
C ALA A 68 34.75 14.97 -1.29
N THR A 69 35.90 14.34 -1.05
CA THR A 69 36.75 14.62 0.11
C THR A 69 37.21 16.08 0.07
N GLU A 70 37.78 16.51 -1.05
CA GLU A 70 38.30 17.87 -1.22
C GLU A 70 37.19 18.92 -1.06
N GLU A 71 36.07 18.75 -1.75
CA GLU A 71 34.94 19.68 -1.72
C GLU A 71 34.26 19.73 -0.34
N TYR A 72 34.15 18.60 0.34
CA TYR A 72 33.60 18.56 1.70
C TYR A 72 34.52 19.24 2.71
N GLU A 73 35.83 18.98 2.64
CA GLU A 73 36.80 19.55 3.58
C GLU A 73 37.04 21.05 3.36
N LYS A 74 36.83 21.58 2.15
CA LYS A 74 36.77 23.04 1.88
C LYS A 74 35.69 23.75 2.70
N VAL A 75 34.61 23.05 3.05
CA VAL A 75 33.51 23.62 3.83
C VAL A 75 33.69 23.34 5.32
N PHE A 76 33.85 22.07 5.68
CA PHE A 76 33.81 21.61 7.08
C PHE A 76 35.19 21.51 7.76
N GLY A 77 36.27 21.65 7.00
CA GLY A 77 37.66 21.59 7.48
C GLY A 77 38.34 20.24 7.24
N VAL A 78 39.67 20.25 7.29
CA VAL A 78 40.53 19.10 6.99
C VAL A 78 40.28 17.95 7.99
N GLY A 79 40.20 16.72 7.47
CA GLY A 79 39.98 15.49 8.24
C GLY A 79 38.53 15.23 8.66
N THR A 80 37.60 16.12 8.32
CA THR A 80 36.17 15.95 8.66
C THR A 80 35.49 14.92 7.77
N TRP A 81 35.97 14.71 6.54
CA TRP A 81 35.44 13.67 5.66
C TRP A 81 35.65 12.27 6.26
N GLN A 82 36.85 11.99 6.76
CA GLN A 82 37.14 10.69 7.40
C GLN A 82 36.24 10.45 8.63
N LYS A 83 35.93 11.51 9.39
CA LYS A 83 35.00 11.43 10.52
C LYS A 83 33.58 11.10 10.08
N LEU A 84 33.05 11.75 9.04
CA LEU A 84 31.77 11.41 8.41
C LEU A 84 31.76 9.95 7.95
N GLN A 85 32.82 9.50 7.25
CA GLN A 85 32.94 8.13 6.76
C GLN A 85 33.03 7.09 7.90
N SER A 86 33.49 7.48 9.09
CA SER A 86 33.53 6.59 10.26
C SER A 86 32.16 6.34 10.90
N THR A 87 31.12 7.08 10.51
CA THR A 87 29.76 6.92 11.05
C THR A 87 28.97 5.86 10.26
N SER A 88 28.39 4.84 10.88
CA SER A 88 27.70 3.76 10.15
C SER A 88 26.18 3.93 10.16
N THR A 89 25.53 3.43 11.21
CA THR A 89 24.11 3.62 11.49
C THR A 89 23.86 4.97 12.15
N LEU A 90 22.58 5.32 12.39
CA LEU A 90 22.20 6.48 13.18
C LEU A 90 22.66 6.26 14.64
N MET A 91 23.75 6.91 15.02
CA MET A 91 24.39 6.83 16.33
C MET A 91 24.47 8.25 16.92
N PRO A 92 23.45 8.68 17.68
CA PRO A 92 23.26 10.10 18.02
C PRO A 92 24.49 10.81 18.60
N ALA A 93 25.21 10.16 19.51
CA ALA A 93 26.43 10.71 20.10
C ALA A 93 27.57 10.92 19.08
N ARG A 94 27.78 9.93 18.21
CA ARG A 94 28.86 9.94 17.23
C ARG A 94 28.53 10.88 16.07
N ASP A 95 27.29 10.84 15.59
CA ASP A 95 26.83 11.71 14.51
C ASP A 95 26.84 13.18 14.97
N MET A 96 26.42 13.46 16.21
CA MET A 96 26.58 14.80 16.77
C MET A 96 28.04 15.27 16.74
N ALA A 97 28.96 14.49 17.31
CA ALA A 97 30.35 14.89 17.46
C ALA A 97 31.13 14.95 16.13
N TYR A 98 30.83 14.04 15.20
CA TYR A 98 31.64 13.84 13.99
C TYR A 98 31.07 14.49 12.74
N THR A 99 29.82 14.95 12.76
CA THR A 99 29.20 15.63 11.62
C THR A 99 28.53 16.93 12.03
N VAL A 100 27.54 16.87 12.93
CA VAL A 100 26.70 18.05 13.25
C VAL A 100 27.50 19.17 13.93
N ASP A 101 28.38 18.84 14.87
CA ASP A 101 29.23 19.83 15.54
C ASP A 101 30.10 20.63 14.56
N TYR A 102 30.57 20.01 13.47
CA TYR A 102 31.35 20.72 12.45
C TYR A 102 30.49 21.72 11.71
N PHE A 103 29.27 21.33 11.33
CA PHE A 103 28.32 22.21 10.68
C PHE A 103 27.88 23.36 11.59
N TRP A 104 27.53 23.05 12.84
CA TRP A 104 27.03 24.02 13.81
C TRP A 104 28.08 25.06 14.22
N LYS A 105 29.37 24.73 14.15
CA LYS A 105 30.49 25.64 14.43
C LYS A 105 30.86 26.55 13.25
N LEU A 106 30.27 26.34 12.06
CA LEU A 106 30.58 27.20 10.93
C LEU A 106 30.10 28.63 11.21
N PRO A 107 30.90 29.64 10.82
CA PRO A 107 30.48 31.04 10.87
C PRO A 107 29.24 31.27 10.00
N ALA A 108 28.19 31.87 10.57
CA ALA A 108 26.91 32.07 9.86
C ALA A 108 26.99 33.18 8.79
N ASP A 109 27.91 34.13 8.98
CA ASP A 109 28.26 35.23 8.06
C ASP A 109 28.73 34.74 6.69
N ARG A 110 29.45 33.60 6.64
CA ARG A 110 29.87 32.94 5.40
C ARG A 110 28.69 32.59 4.48
N PHE A 111 27.48 32.50 5.03
CA PHE A 111 26.27 32.09 4.32
C PHE A 111 25.21 33.19 4.26
N GLY A 112 25.59 34.45 4.53
CA GLY A 112 24.69 35.60 4.42
C GLY A 112 23.78 35.82 5.62
N TYR A 113 24.05 35.18 6.77
CA TYR A 113 23.36 35.43 8.03
C TYR A 113 24.16 36.37 8.93
N SER A 114 23.48 37.16 9.77
CA SER A 114 24.13 38.17 10.62
C SER A 114 24.70 37.58 11.91
N GLY A 115 26.02 37.42 11.98
CA GLY A 115 26.79 37.12 13.19
C GLY A 115 26.59 35.72 13.77
N GLY A 116 27.53 35.29 14.61
CA GLY A 116 27.45 34.01 15.34
C GLY A 116 27.80 32.76 14.52
N CYS A 117 27.46 31.61 15.09
CA CYS A 117 27.65 30.30 14.45
C CYS A 117 26.31 29.74 13.96
N VAL A 118 26.35 28.80 13.02
CA VAL A 118 25.16 28.13 12.48
C VAL A 118 24.26 27.54 13.58
N SER A 119 24.79 27.09 14.72
CA SER A 119 23.99 26.59 15.85
C SER A 119 22.98 27.60 16.43
N GLU A 120 23.19 28.89 16.21
CA GLU A 120 22.35 29.97 16.73
C GLU A 120 21.19 30.31 15.77
N LEU A 121 21.19 29.74 14.56
CA LEU A 121 20.09 29.85 13.62
C LEU A 121 18.92 28.98 14.08
N ALA A 122 17.70 29.39 13.69
CA ALA A 122 16.49 28.57 13.84
C ALA A 122 16.65 27.20 13.18
N ASP A 123 15.99 26.18 13.75
CA ASP A 123 16.14 24.77 13.36
C ASP A 123 15.87 24.55 11.86
N GLU A 124 14.83 25.19 11.32
CA GLU A 124 14.46 25.09 9.90
C GLU A 124 15.53 25.72 8.99
N LYS A 125 16.07 26.88 9.37
CA LYS A 125 17.14 27.56 8.62
C LYS A 125 18.41 26.74 8.60
N ARG A 126 18.75 26.05 9.71
CA ARG A 126 19.89 25.11 9.74
C ARG A 126 19.68 23.94 8.79
N GLY A 127 18.48 23.36 8.77
CA GLY A 127 18.12 22.27 7.86
C GLY A 127 18.30 22.67 6.38
N SER A 128 17.67 23.78 5.96
CA SER A 128 17.75 24.28 4.59
C SER A 128 19.17 24.66 4.18
N LEU A 129 19.94 25.30 5.09
CA LEU A 129 21.33 25.64 4.84
C LEU A 129 22.20 24.39 4.65
N LEU A 130 22.03 23.37 5.51
CA LEU A 130 22.76 22.11 5.39
C LEU A 130 22.49 21.42 4.06
N ILE A 131 21.21 21.35 3.66
CA ILE A 131 20.81 20.76 2.38
C ILE A 131 21.47 21.52 1.22
N SER A 132 21.41 22.86 1.23
CA SER A 132 22.02 23.69 0.19
C SER A 132 23.54 23.46 0.07
N ILE A 133 24.26 23.45 1.20
CA ILE A 133 25.71 23.20 1.23
C ILE A 133 26.04 21.83 0.65
N LEU A 134 25.39 20.78 1.16
CA LEU A 134 25.67 19.40 0.76
C LEU A 134 25.25 19.13 -0.68
N ASN A 135 24.16 19.74 -1.14
CA ASN A 135 23.73 19.64 -2.53
C ASN A 135 24.74 20.32 -3.47
N GLY A 136 25.23 21.52 -3.11
CA GLY A 136 26.27 22.19 -3.89
C GLY A 136 27.57 21.39 -3.98
N ILE A 137 27.96 20.69 -2.90
CA ILE A 137 29.09 19.74 -2.94
C ILE A 137 28.78 18.59 -3.90
N ALA A 138 27.59 17.98 -3.77
CA ALA A 138 27.19 16.86 -4.62
C ALA A 138 27.20 17.24 -6.11
N GLU A 139 26.63 18.39 -6.47
CA GLU A 139 26.61 18.91 -7.85
C GLU A 139 28.02 19.04 -8.43
N ARG A 140 28.97 19.60 -7.66
CA ARG A 140 30.37 19.73 -8.10
C ARG A 140 31.07 18.38 -8.28
N VAL A 141 30.78 17.42 -7.41
CA VAL A 141 31.30 16.04 -7.54
C VAL A 141 30.72 15.39 -8.80
N TYR A 142 29.40 15.40 -8.96
CA TYR A 142 28.73 14.74 -10.08
C TYR A 142 29.03 15.39 -11.44
N ALA A 143 29.35 16.68 -11.47
CA ALA A 143 29.78 17.38 -12.69
C ALA A 143 31.19 17.01 -13.15
N GLN A 144 32.07 16.59 -12.23
CA GLN A 144 33.49 16.32 -12.51
C GLN A 144 33.81 14.85 -12.74
N ILE A 145 32.90 13.94 -12.39
CA ILE A 145 33.10 12.51 -12.67
C ILE A 145 32.79 12.20 -14.14
N GLU A 146 33.67 11.42 -14.78
CA GLU A 146 33.57 11.09 -16.21
C GLU A 146 32.31 10.28 -16.56
N ASN A 147 31.88 9.41 -15.65
CA ASN A 147 30.72 8.53 -15.83
C ASN A 147 29.77 8.62 -14.64
N PRO A 148 29.00 9.73 -14.51
CA PRO A 148 28.06 9.85 -13.41
C PRO A 148 27.01 8.73 -13.47
N PRO A 149 26.49 8.27 -12.32
CA PRO A 149 25.32 7.40 -12.24
C PRO A 149 24.16 8.02 -13.03
N SER A 150 23.99 7.58 -14.28
CA SER A 150 22.95 8.08 -15.15
C SER A 150 21.75 7.13 -15.13
N ARG A 151 20.55 7.71 -15.25
CA ARG A 151 19.33 6.93 -15.56
C ARG A 151 19.55 6.06 -16.80
N SER A 152 20.38 6.50 -17.75
CA SER A 152 20.74 5.73 -18.95
C SER A 152 21.38 4.37 -18.64
N ASN A 153 22.30 4.29 -17.67
CA ASN A 153 22.93 3.02 -17.29
C ASN A 153 21.94 2.06 -16.62
N VAL A 154 21.03 2.58 -15.79
CA VAL A 154 19.95 1.78 -15.19
C VAL A 154 19.00 1.30 -16.29
N ASN A 155 18.57 2.20 -17.18
CA ASN A 155 17.70 1.88 -18.32
C ASN A 155 18.32 0.82 -19.24
N LYS A 156 19.61 0.90 -19.54
CA LYS A 156 20.35 -0.12 -20.33
C LYS A 156 20.34 -1.47 -19.63
N LYS A 157 20.62 -1.52 -18.32
CA LYS A 157 20.58 -2.76 -17.53
C LYS A 157 19.17 -3.35 -17.45
N MET A 158 18.15 -2.51 -17.31
CA MET A 158 16.75 -2.92 -17.34
C MET A 158 16.35 -3.48 -18.70
N ALA A 159 16.67 -2.77 -19.79
CA ALA A 159 16.42 -3.22 -21.15
C ALA A 159 17.09 -4.56 -21.43
N ALA A 160 18.36 -4.73 -21.04
CA ALA A 160 19.08 -6.00 -21.18
C ALA A 160 18.45 -7.15 -20.36
N ALA A 161 17.83 -6.86 -19.22
CA ALA A 161 17.15 -7.87 -18.41
C ALA A 161 15.81 -8.31 -19.02
N PHE A 162 15.04 -7.37 -19.60
CA PHE A 162 13.70 -7.64 -20.14
C PHE A 162 13.68 -8.02 -21.63
N ILE A 163 14.74 -7.76 -22.39
CA ILE A 163 14.74 -8.06 -23.84
C ILE A 163 14.55 -9.56 -24.11
N ASN A 164 15.02 -10.42 -23.20
CA ASN A 164 14.82 -11.86 -23.28
C ASN A 164 13.34 -12.27 -23.11
N ASP A 165 12.54 -11.46 -22.41
CA ASP A 165 11.10 -11.72 -22.25
C ASP A 165 10.32 -11.33 -23.52
N LEU A 166 10.83 -10.38 -24.30
CA LEU A 166 10.24 -9.91 -25.56
C LEU A 166 10.60 -10.81 -26.76
N ILE A 167 11.76 -11.47 -26.72
CA ILE A 167 12.21 -12.40 -27.77
C ILE A 167 11.70 -13.81 -27.42
N ARG A 168 10.39 -14.02 -27.51
CA ARG A 168 9.76 -15.34 -27.53
C ARG A 168 9.14 -15.60 -28.92
N PRO A 169 9.10 -16.86 -29.40
CA PRO A 169 9.17 -18.10 -28.61
C PRO A 169 10.60 -18.55 -28.32
N SER A 170 10.87 -18.85 -27.06
CA SER A 170 12.03 -19.65 -26.67
C SER A 170 11.86 -21.05 -27.24
N LYS A 171 12.96 -21.70 -27.66
CA LYS A 171 12.95 -23.12 -28.01
C LYS A 171 12.19 -23.89 -26.93
N VAL A 172 11.26 -24.75 -27.33
CA VAL A 172 10.54 -25.63 -26.41
C VAL A 172 11.59 -26.55 -25.78
N GLU A 173 12.11 -26.17 -24.61
CA GLU A 173 12.89 -27.09 -23.79
C GLU A 173 11.94 -28.16 -23.25
N ASP A 174 12.41 -29.41 -23.21
CA ASP A 174 11.70 -30.47 -22.52
C ASP A 174 11.45 -30.04 -21.06
N PHE A 175 10.17 -30.04 -20.65
CA PHE A 175 9.76 -29.64 -19.30
C PHE A 175 10.50 -30.44 -18.22
N LYS A 176 10.76 -31.73 -18.48
CA LYS A 176 11.51 -32.59 -17.55
C LYS A 176 12.93 -32.06 -17.36
N LEU A 177 13.60 -31.70 -18.46
CA LEU A 177 14.96 -31.14 -18.41
C LEU A 177 14.99 -29.79 -17.69
N MET A 178 13.96 -28.94 -17.88
CA MET A 178 13.83 -27.68 -17.15
C MET A 178 13.72 -27.92 -15.64
N VAL A 179 12.86 -28.85 -15.22
CA VAL A 179 12.67 -29.18 -13.80
C VAL A 179 13.94 -29.78 -13.21
N GLU A 180 14.63 -30.67 -13.91
CA GLU A 180 15.91 -31.25 -13.47
C GLU A 180 16.98 -30.16 -13.25
N LYS A 181 17.14 -29.24 -14.22
CA LYS A 181 18.05 -28.07 -14.07
C LYS A 181 17.67 -27.21 -12.88
N GLN A 182 16.37 -26.92 -12.68
CA GLN A 182 15.91 -26.12 -11.54
C GLN A 182 16.18 -26.80 -10.19
N LEU A 183 15.93 -28.11 -10.09
CA LEU A 183 16.20 -28.89 -8.88
C LEU A 183 17.71 -28.95 -8.58
N GLU A 184 18.53 -29.16 -9.60
CA GLU A 184 19.98 -29.16 -9.49
C GLU A 184 20.47 -27.79 -9.00
N ALA A 185 20.12 -26.70 -9.68
CA ALA A 185 20.51 -25.35 -9.27
C ALA A 185 19.96 -24.97 -7.88
N TYR A 186 18.75 -25.41 -7.53
CA TYR A 186 18.23 -25.23 -6.17
C TYR A 186 19.09 -25.98 -5.13
N SER A 187 19.54 -27.19 -5.44
CA SER A 187 20.44 -27.94 -4.55
C SER A 187 21.81 -27.26 -4.39
N GLN A 188 22.37 -26.75 -5.49
CA GLN A 188 23.69 -26.10 -5.54
C GLN A 188 23.69 -24.71 -4.93
N SER A 189 22.56 -23.98 -4.99
CA SER A 189 22.43 -22.63 -4.43
C SER A 189 22.26 -22.60 -2.91
N LYS A 190 21.77 -23.70 -2.30
CA LYS A 190 21.51 -23.80 -0.84
C LYS A 190 22.70 -23.38 0.05
N PRO A 191 23.96 -23.81 -0.20
CA PRO A 191 25.11 -23.41 0.60
C PRO A 191 25.46 -21.91 0.50
N TYR A 192 24.95 -21.23 -0.53
CA TYR A 192 25.24 -19.82 -0.83
C TYR A 192 24.13 -18.86 -0.38
N ALA A 193 23.06 -19.36 0.26
CA ALA A 193 21.98 -18.53 0.78
C ALA A 193 22.50 -17.38 1.66
N GLY A 194 22.19 -16.14 1.29
CA GLY A 194 22.62 -14.93 2.00
C GLY A 194 24.10 -14.54 1.81
N ARG A 195 24.85 -15.21 0.92
CA ARG A 195 26.27 -14.93 0.62
C ARG A 195 26.43 -14.43 -0.83
N SER A 196 27.43 -13.58 -1.06
CA SER A 196 27.80 -13.10 -2.39
C SER A 196 29.18 -13.66 -2.76
N MET A 197 29.21 -14.69 -3.62
CA MET A 197 30.44 -15.29 -4.15
C MET A 197 30.50 -15.17 -5.68
N ARG A 198 31.72 -15.08 -6.23
CA ARG A 198 32.02 -14.84 -7.65
C ARG A 198 31.72 -16.03 -8.59
N ARG A 199 31.39 -17.21 -8.06
CA ARG A 199 31.14 -18.46 -8.82
C ARG A 199 30.00 -19.28 -8.21
N ALA A 200 29.06 -18.63 -7.54
CA ALA A 200 27.91 -19.32 -6.99
C ALA A 200 26.80 -19.31 -8.04
N GLU A 201 26.22 -20.48 -8.29
CA GLU A 201 24.95 -20.58 -9.00
C GLU A 201 23.84 -20.30 -7.98
N TYR A 202 23.11 -19.21 -8.19
CA TYR A 202 22.01 -18.82 -7.31
C TYR A 202 20.69 -19.27 -7.92
N PHE A 203 19.69 -19.43 -7.05
CA PHE A 203 18.33 -19.74 -7.45
C PHE A 203 17.41 -18.61 -6.99
N CYS A 204 16.64 -18.03 -7.91
CA CYS A 204 15.82 -16.87 -7.57
C CYS A 204 14.58 -17.31 -6.79
N PRO A 205 14.37 -16.84 -5.55
CA PRO A 205 13.19 -17.22 -4.76
C PRO A 205 11.88 -16.59 -5.30
N VAL A 206 11.97 -15.72 -6.31
CA VAL A 206 10.80 -15.06 -6.90
C VAL A 206 10.33 -15.82 -8.14
N CYS A 207 11.19 -15.95 -9.14
CA CYS A 207 10.83 -16.54 -10.43
C CYS A 207 11.27 -18.00 -10.58
N ASN A 208 11.88 -18.59 -9.53
CA ASN A 208 12.38 -19.96 -9.55
C ASN A 208 13.35 -20.26 -10.70
N THR A 209 14.10 -19.25 -11.14
CA THR A 209 15.08 -19.37 -12.24
C THR A 209 16.50 -19.31 -11.68
N PRO A 210 17.42 -20.18 -12.16
CA PRO A 210 18.84 -20.08 -11.81
C PRO A 210 19.48 -18.84 -12.41
N PHE A 211 20.52 -18.30 -11.76
CA PHE A 211 21.28 -17.15 -12.24
C PHE A 211 22.69 -17.09 -11.62
N ASP A 212 23.64 -16.55 -12.38
CA ASP A 212 25.04 -16.43 -11.94
C ASP A 212 25.31 -15.12 -11.18
N GLU A 213 24.65 -14.03 -11.60
CA GLU A 213 24.79 -12.70 -10.99
C GLU A 213 23.44 -12.11 -10.60
N GLY A 214 23.28 -11.79 -9.32
CA GLY A 214 22.07 -11.18 -8.77
C GLY A 214 22.32 -9.93 -7.97
N VAL A 215 21.23 -9.39 -7.43
CA VAL A 215 21.22 -8.20 -6.57
C VAL A 215 20.77 -8.61 -5.17
N LYS A 216 21.36 -7.98 -4.15
CA LYS A 216 20.91 -8.12 -2.76
C LYS A 216 19.57 -7.41 -2.60
N ALA A 217 18.50 -8.16 -2.42
CA ALA A 217 17.17 -7.63 -2.12
C ALA A 217 16.94 -7.67 -0.60
N SER A 218 16.87 -6.48 0.00
CA SER A 218 16.49 -6.25 1.39
C SER A 218 14.96 -6.30 1.59
N ALA A 219 14.52 -6.03 2.82
CA ALA A 219 13.11 -5.87 3.18
C ALA A 219 12.36 -4.82 2.32
N ASP A 220 13.09 -3.86 1.76
CA ASP A 220 12.55 -2.79 0.89
C ASP A 220 11.99 -3.36 -0.42
N TYR A 221 12.50 -4.51 -0.86
CA TYR A 221 12.11 -5.17 -2.11
C TYR A 221 11.30 -6.46 -1.88
N LEU A 222 11.57 -7.21 -0.81
CA LEU A 222 10.89 -8.46 -0.48
C LEU A 222 10.34 -8.42 0.93
N SER A 223 9.08 -8.81 1.12
CA SER A 223 8.56 -9.08 2.47
C SER A 223 9.31 -10.28 3.07
N ASN A 224 9.90 -10.08 4.26
CA ASN A 224 10.63 -11.09 5.02
C ASN A 224 11.63 -11.93 4.20
N PRO A 225 12.77 -11.36 3.74
CA PRO A 225 13.78 -12.08 2.97
C PRO A 225 14.18 -13.44 3.59
N GLN A 226 14.17 -13.53 4.92
CA GLN A 226 14.54 -14.72 5.69
C GLN A 226 13.60 -15.92 5.52
N THR A 227 12.31 -15.71 5.18
CA THR A 227 11.32 -16.79 5.06
C THR A 227 11.37 -17.49 3.71
N HIS A 228 12.06 -16.93 2.72
CA HIS A 228 12.20 -17.49 1.37
C HIS A 228 13.19 -18.67 1.29
N THR A 229 13.86 -19.00 2.40
CA THR A 229 14.66 -20.22 2.50
C THR A 229 14.32 -20.94 3.80
N ASN A 230 14.07 -22.25 3.71
CA ASN A 230 13.88 -23.11 4.89
C ASN A 230 15.13 -23.16 5.82
N ARG A 231 16.20 -22.43 5.49
CA ARG A 231 17.48 -22.36 6.21
C ARG A 231 17.85 -20.97 6.75
N GLY A 232 17.01 -19.95 6.58
CA GLY A 232 17.22 -18.63 7.21
C GLY A 232 17.34 -18.71 8.74
N VAL A 233 16.82 -19.79 9.34
CA VAL A 233 16.91 -20.08 10.78
C VAL A 233 18.25 -20.76 11.17
N SER A 234 18.87 -21.54 10.28
CA SER A 234 20.05 -22.37 10.59
C SER A 234 21.41 -21.71 10.35
N HIS A 235 21.48 -20.67 9.51
CA HIS A 235 22.74 -20.01 9.14
C HIS A 235 22.89 -18.57 9.67
N GLY A 236 21.94 -18.12 10.50
CA GLY A 236 21.86 -16.76 11.05
C GLY A 236 20.84 -15.89 10.32
N LYS A 237 20.32 -14.85 11.00
CA LYS A 237 19.43 -13.85 10.39
C LYS A 237 20.19 -13.09 9.31
N PHE A 238 19.81 -13.26 8.05
CA PHE A 238 20.29 -12.43 6.95
C PHE A 238 19.22 -11.40 6.59
N ASP A 239 19.59 -10.13 6.50
CA ASP A 239 18.63 -9.04 6.19
C ASP A 239 18.31 -8.91 4.69
N TYR A 240 18.86 -9.80 3.86
CA TYR A 240 18.69 -9.80 2.40
C TYR A 240 18.79 -11.21 1.79
N VAL A 241 18.26 -11.37 0.58
CA VAL A 241 18.46 -12.54 -0.30
C VAL A 241 18.97 -12.09 -1.67
N MET A 242 19.64 -12.97 -2.39
CA MET A 242 20.03 -12.71 -3.78
C MET A 242 18.84 -12.99 -4.70
N ILE A 243 18.50 -12.05 -5.58
CA ILE A 243 17.50 -12.24 -6.64
C ILE A 243 18.08 -11.90 -8.01
N CYS A 244 17.48 -12.45 -9.07
CA CYS A 244 17.86 -12.13 -10.44
C CYS A 244 17.56 -10.65 -10.77
N ARG A 245 18.27 -10.12 -11.77
CA ARG A 245 18.12 -8.71 -12.19
C ARG A 245 16.71 -8.41 -12.72
N THR A 246 16.08 -9.35 -13.42
CA THR A 246 14.73 -9.19 -13.96
C THR A 246 13.71 -8.94 -12.85
N CYS A 247 13.64 -9.83 -11.85
CA CYS A 247 12.74 -9.67 -10.69
C CYS A 247 13.06 -8.42 -9.85
N TYR A 248 14.32 -7.99 -9.79
CA TYR A 248 14.71 -6.76 -9.12
C TYR A 248 14.18 -5.53 -9.85
N PHE A 249 14.43 -5.42 -11.16
CA PHE A 249 14.00 -4.28 -11.96
C PHE A 249 12.49 -4.20 -12.12
N GLU A 250 11.79 -5.34 -12.18
CA GLU A 250 10.34 -5.38 -12.20
C GLU A 250 9.75 -4.74 -10.94
N ARG A 251 10.31 -5.05 -9.76
CA ARG A 251 9.88 -4.45 -8.49
C ARG A 251 10.19 -2.96 -8.43
N ILE A 252 11.35 -2.53 -8.94
CA ILE A 252 11.68 -1.10 -9.07
C ILE A 252 10.63 -0.40 -9.94
N LEU A 253 10.28 -0.95 -11.09
CA LEU A 253 9.26 -0.35 -11.96
C LEU A 253 7.93 -0.21 -11.24
N ARG A 254 7.47 -1.26 -10.55
CA ARG A 254 6.24 -1.19 -9.76
C ARG A 254 6.31 -0.13 -8.65
N GLN A 255 7.44 -0.01 -7.97
CA GLN A 255 7.68 1.02 -6.95
C GLN A 255 7.69 2.43 -7.53
N LEU A 256 8.32 2.63 -8.70
CA LEU A 256 8.30 3.92 -9.38
C LEU A 256 6.90 4.31 -9.83
N LEU A 257 6.09 3.33 -10.25
CA LEU A 257 4.72 3.56 -10.70
C LEU A 257 3.77 4.00 -9.59
N LEU A 258 3.94 3.45 -8.39
CA LEU A 258 3.10 3.72 -7.22
C LEU A 258 3.75 4.64 -6.19
N GLN A 259 5.00 5.05 -6.40
CA GLN A 259 5.85 5.77 -5.43
C GLN A 259 6.06 5.06 -4.09
N GLU A 260 5.53 3.84 -3.93
CA GLU A 260 5.61 3.00 -2.74
C GLU A 260 5.80 1.54 -3.13
N LYS A 261 6.13 0.70 -2.14
CA LYS A 261 6.20 -0.75 -2.34
C LYS A 261 4.80 -1.30 -2.62
N PRO A 262 4.56 -1.96 -3.77
CA PRO A 262 3.27 -2.60 -4.03
C PRO A 262 3.03 -3.70 -2.99
N SER A 263 1.78 -3.91 -2.60
CA SER A 263 1.37 -5.02 -1.74
C SER A 263 0.79 -6.17 -2.57
N GLU A 264 -0.16 -5.85 -3.46
CA GLU A 264 -0.95 -6.80 -4.24
C GLU A 264 -1.03 -6.34 -5.70
N MET A 265 -1.46 -7.23 -6.59
CA MET A 265 -1.69 -6.95 -8.00
C MET A 265 -3.02 -7.53 -8.44
N ILE A 266 -3.86 -6.70 -9.06
CA ILE A 266 -5.04 -7.14 -9.79
C ILE A 266 -4.63 -7.39 -11.24
N LEU A 267 -4.99 -8.55 -11.77
CA LEU A 267 -4.82 -8.91 -13.16
C LEU A 267 -6.20 -9.00 -13.80
N LEU A 268 -6.36 -8.29 -14.92
CA LEU A 268 -7.55 -8.36 -15.76
C LEU A 268 -7.18 -9.08 -17.04
N LEU A 269 -7.88 -10.18 -17.30
CA LEU A 269 -7.67 -11.07 -18.44
C LEU A 269 -9.04 -11.25 -19.11
N PRO A 270 -9.18 -11.02 -20.42
CA PRO A 270 -10.38 -11.41 -21.12
C PRO A 270 -10.65 -12.91 -20.93
N ARG A 271 -11.92 -13.30 -20.74
CA ARG A 271 -12.30 -14.71 -20.50
C ARG A 271 -11.89 -15.63 -21.64
N MET A 272 -11.85 -15.08 -22.85
CA MET A 272 -11.25 -15.67 -24.04
C MET A 272 -10.38 -14.61 -24.72
N ASN A 273 -9.36 -15.02 -25.47
CA ASN A 273 -8.54 -14.09 -26.25
C ASN A 273 -9.43 -13.24 -27.17
N ILE A 274 -9.31 -11.93 -27.04
CA ILE A 274 -10.06 -10.97 -27.84
C ILE A 274 -9.17 -10.34 -28.92
N GLY A 275 -9.81 -10.05 -30.06
CA GLY A 275 -9.19 -9.29 -31.14
C GLY A 275 -8.98 -7.82 -30.77
N TYR A 276 -8.20 -7.11 -31.60
CA TYR A 276 -7.78 -5.73 -31.35
C TYR A 276 -8.92 -4.77 -30.99
N GLN A 277 -10.03 -4.78 -31.74
CA GLN A 277 -11.15 -3.84 -31.53
C GLN A 277 -11.84 -4.05 -30.18
N ALA A 278 -12.18 -5.30 -29.83
CA ALA A 278 -12.75 -5.62 -28.53
C ALA A 278 -11.76 -5.36 -27.39
N GLY A 279 -10.48 -5.64 -27.62
CA GLY A 279 -9.40 -5.30 -26.72
C GLY A 279 -9.29 -3.80 -26.43
N GLN A 280 -9.43 -2.96 -27.46
CA GLN A 280 -9.40 -1.51 -27.28
C GLN A 280 -10.57 -1.02 -26.42
N LEU A 281 -11.77 -1.57 -26.61
CA LEU A 281 -12.93 -1.23 -25.78
C LEU A 281 -12.69 -1.56 -24.29
N LEU A 282 -12.11 -2.72 -24.00
CA LEU A 282 -11.74 -3.09 -22.64
C LEU A 282 -10.70 -2.12 -22.06
N VAL A 283 -9.64 -1.83 -22.82
CA VAL A 283 -8.59 -0.89 -22.39
C VAL A 283 -9.17 0.50 -22.14
N ASP A 284 -10.04 1.00 -23.00
CA ASP A 284 -10.67 2.32 -22.84
C ASP A 284 -11.57 2.36 -21.60
N LYS A 285 -12.34 1.29 -21.35
CA LYS A 285 -13.20 1.18 -20.16
C LYS A 285 -12.37 1.15 -18.86
N VAL A 286 -11.28 0.37 -18.84
CA VAL A 286 -10.36 0.31 -17.69
C VAL A 286 -9.62 1.62 -17.50
N LYS A 287 -9.25 2.30 -18.59
CA LYS A 287 -8.61 3.60 -18.54
C LYS A 287 -9.54 4.65 -17.93
N LYS A 288 -10.81 4.70 -18.35
CA LYS A 288 -11.82 5.58 -17.73
C LYS A 288 -12.01 5.32 -16.24
N PHE A 289 -12.08 4.04 -15.85
CA PHE A 289 -12.08 3.65 -14.44
C PHE A 289 -10.85 4.21 -13.70
N TYR A 290 -9.66 4.06 -14.29
CA TYR A 290 -8.42 4.52 -13.67
C TYR A 290 -8.34 6.05 -13.59
N ASP A 291 -8.69 6.75 -14.66
CA ASP A 291 -8.66 8.20 -14.75
C ASP A 291 -9.62 8.81 -13.72
N GLU A 292 -10.82 8.24 -13.57
CA GLU A 292 -11.76 8.65 -12.53
C GLU A 292 -11.27 8.29 -11.12
N ALA A 293 -10.72 7.09 -10.91
CA ALA A 293 -10.10 6.74 -9.63
C ALA A 293 -8.96 7.69 -9.25
N CYS A 294 -8.20 8.22 -10.22
CA CYS A 294 -7.15 9.20 -9.97
C CYS A 294 -7.69 10.51 -9.40
N SER A 295 -8.86 10.97 -9.86
CA SER A 295 -9.48 12.21 -9.35
C SER A 295 -9.70 12.13 -7.82
N PHE A 296 -10.10 10.97 -7.32
CA PHE A 296 -10.27 10.68 -5.90
C PHE A 296 -8.95 10.42 -5.18
N MET A 297 -8.02 9.66 -5.78
CA MET A 297 -6.72 9.35 -5.17
C MET A 297 -5.86 10.58 -4.91
N PHE A 298 -5.92 11.58 -5.79
CA PHE A 298 -5.21 12.86 -5.64
C PHE A 298 -6.07 13.96 -5.00
N GLY A 299 -7.31 13.62 -4.61
CA GLY A 299 -8.25 14.56 -4.00
C GLY A 299 -8.49 15.80 -4.88
N SER A 300 -8.55 15.65 -6.20
CA SER A 300 -8.78 16.76 -7.14
C SER A 300 -10.17 17.36 -7.00
N VAL A 301 -11.13 16.58 -6.52
CA VAL A 301 -12.52 17.02 -6.27
C VAL A 301 -12.72 17.34 -4.78
N ASP A 302 -12.70 16.31 -3.93
CA ASP A 302 -12.85 16.42 -2.48
C ASP A 302 -11.84 15.46 -1.82
N PRO A 303 -10.85 15.93 -1.05
CA PRO A 303 -9.86 15.05 -0.42
C PRO A 303 -10.45 14.18 0.71
N ASP A 304 -11.67 14.48 1.19
CA ASP A 304 -12.41 13.61 2.10
C ASP A 304 -13.10 12.43 1.39
N GLN A 305 -13.15 12.44 0.05
CA GLN A 305 -13.60 11.30 -0.76
C GLN A 305 -12.42 10.49 -1.25
N GLN A 306 -12.37 9.21 -0.91
CA GLN A 306 -11.25 8.34 -1.23
C GLN A 306 -11.70 7.00 -1.81
N VAL A 307 -10.85 6.41 -2.63
CA VAL A 307 -11.04 5.06 -3.15
C VAL A 307 -10.67 4.05 -2.07
N SER A 308 -11.47 3.01 -1.91
CA SER A 308 -11.13 1.86 -1.08
C SER A 308 -11.71 0.56 -1.61
N LEU A 309 -10.85 -0.42 -1.83
CA LEU A 309 -11.24 -1.78 -2.22
C LEU A 309 -11.62 -2.66 -1.00
N SER A 310 -11.28 -2.24 0.23
CA SER A 310 -11.46 -3.08 1.43
C SER A 310 -12.81 -2.90 2.13
N LEU A 311 -13.53 -1.81 1.84
CA LEU A 311 -14.82 -1.47 2.45
C LEU A 311 -15.99 -2.23 1.79
N THR A 312 -15.90 -3.56 1.78
CA THR A 312 -16.87 -4.49 1.16
C THR A 312 -18.33 -4.16 1.49
N HIS A 313 -18.63 -3.77 2.72
CA HIS A 313 -19.99 -3.45 3.16
C HIS A 313 -20.55 -2.17 2.53
N LEU A 314 -19.72 -1.15 2.28
CA LEU A 314 -20.12 0.07 1.60
C LEU A 314 -20.33 -0.20 0.11
N ILE A 315 -19.36 -0.86 -0.52
CA ILE A 315 -19.45 -1.26 -1.93
C ILE A 315 -20.73 -2.09 -2.13
N ALA A 316 -20.94 -3.13 -1.31
CA ALA A 316 -22.10 -4.00 -1.33
C ALA A 316 -23.42 -3.22 -1.24
N ARG A 317 -23.55 -2.25 -0.33
CA ARG A 317 -24.76 -1.42 -0.22
C ARG A 317 -25.08 -0.64 -1.49
N ASN A 318 -24.04 -0.21 -2.21
CA ASN A 318 -24.22 0.61 -3.42
C ASN A 318 -24.52 -0.25 -4.67
N VAL A 319 -24.10 -1.52 -4.67
CA VAL A 319 -24.13 -2.40 -5.86
C VAL A 319 -25.15 -3.54 -5.80
N LEU A 320 -25.57 -3.99 -4.60
CA LEU A 320 -26.56 -5.06 -4.43
C LEU A 320 -27.94 -4.58 -4.88
N GLY A 321 -28.21 -4.70 -6.18
CA GLY A 321 -29.44 -4.22 -6.82
C GLY A 321 -29.22 -3.56 -8.17
N ARG A 322 -27.96 -3.29 -8.56
CA ARG A 322 -27.60 -2.75 -9.87
C ARG A 322 -27.22 -3.84 -10.87
N GLU A 323 -27.39 -3.53 -12.14
CA GLU A 323 -26.90 -4.38 -13.24
C GLU A 323 -25.43 -4.06 -13.54
N LEU A 324 -24.52 -4.91 -13.06
CA LEU A 324 -23.08 -4.61 -13.06
C LEU A 324 -22.48 -4.48 -14.47
N TYR A 325 -22.95 -5.27 -15.42
CA TYR A 325 -22.40 -5.33 -16.77
C TYR A 325 -22.64 -4.05 -17.59
N GLN A 326 -23.57 -3.19 -17.15
CA GLN A 326 -23.87 -1.90 -17.79
C GLN A 326 -23.04 -0.74 -17.24
N LEU A 327 -22.31 -0.96 -16.14
CA LEU A 327 -21.55 0.11 -15.48
C LEU A 327 -20.47 0.66 -16.41
N SER A 328 -20.34 1.99 -16.45
CA SER A 328 -19.22 2.68 -17.10
C SER A 328 -17.94 2.52 -16.27
N GLY A 329 -16.78 2.90 -16.84
CA GLY A 329 -15.53 2.89 -16.08
C GLY A 329 -15.58 3.85 -14.88
N GLU A 330 -16.13 5.04 -15.11
CA GLU A 330 -16.33 6.09 -14.13
C GLU A 330 -17.25 5.62 -12.98
N GLU A 331 -18.39 5.00 -13.29
CA GLU A 331 -19.30 4.45 -12.29
C GLU A 331 -18.65 3.36 -11.42
N ILE A 332 -17.77 2.54 -11.99
CA ILE A 332 -17.00 1.54 -11.23
C ILE A 332 -16.11 2.24 -10.19
N ALA A 333 -15.45 3.34 -10.55
CA ALA A 333 -14.60 4.10 -9.63
C ALA A 333 -15.44 4.71 -8.50
N GLU A 334 -16.54 5.39 -8.84
CA GLU A 334 -17.46 6.00 -7.88
C GLU A 334 -17.99 4.99 -6.84
N LEU A 335 -18.36 3.79 -7.28
CA LEU A 335 -18.87 2.74 -6.39
C LEU A 335 -17.83 2.20 -5.40
N LEU A 336 -16.54 2.41 -5.67
CA LEU A 336 -15.42 2.08 -4.81
C LEU A 336 -14.99 3.25 -3.91
N THR A 337 -15.66 4.40 -4.01
CA THR A 337 -15.37 5.55 -3.16
C THR A 337 -16.10 5.47 -1.82
N TYR A 338 -15.50 6.10 -0.82
CA TYR A 338 -16.14 6.39 0.45
C TYR A 338 -15.79 7.81 0.88
N ARG A 339 -16.65 8.40 1.71
CA ARG A 339 -16.39 9.68 2.36
C ARG A 339 -15.96 9.45 3.80
N HIS A 340 -14.96 10.19 4.25
CA HIS A 340 -14.63 10.26 5.67
C HIS A 340 -15.83 10.74 6.50
N SER A 341 -15.92 10.26 7.74
CA SER A 341 -16.92 10.76 8.69
C SER A 341 -16.56 12.17 9.14
N ASP A 342 -17.56 12.97 9.52
CA ASP A 342 -17.37 14.34 10.02
C ASP A 342 -16.32 14.44 11.14
N GLU A 343 -16.28 13.45 12.04
CA GLU A 343 -15.27 13.37 13.09
C GLU A 343 -13.85 13.20 12.53
N THR A 344 -13.71 12.38 11.50
CA THR A 344 -12.43 12.12 10.84
C THR A 344 -11.98 13.35 10.06
N SER A 345 -12.87 13.96 9.28
CA SER A 345 -12.58 15.19 8.53
C SER A 345 -12.19 16.35 9.44
N LYS A 346 -12.88 16.52 10.59
CA LYS A 346 -12.49 17.50 11.62
C LYS A 346 -11.10 17.23 12.21
N LYS A 347 -10.73 15.96 12.42
CA LYS A 347 -9.39 15.58 12.91
C LYS A 347 -8.32 15.86 11.86
N LEU A 348 -8.57 15.54 10.59
CA LEU A 348 -7.66 15.79 9.47
C LEU A 348 -7.43 17.29 9.28
N ARG A 349 -8.51 18.09 9.25
CA ARG A 349 -8.42 19.56 9.15
C ARG A 349 -7.55 20.17 10.25
N LYS A 350 -7.76 19.75 11.52
CA LYS A 350 -6.92 20.21 12.65
C LYS A 350 -5.47 19.78 12.52
N SER A 351 -5.23 18.57 12.00
CA SER A 351 -3.87 18.07 11.76
C SER A 351 -3.17 18.86 10.65
N LEU A 352 -3.88 19.20 9.58
CA LEU A 352 -3.40 20.04 8.49
C LEU A 352 -3.03 21.43 8.98
N GLU A 353 -3.96 22.09 9.67
CA GLU A 353 -3.74 23.41 10.26
C GLU A 353 -2.51 23.44 11.17
N LYS A 354 -2.38 22.45 12.05
CA LYS A 354 -1.23 22.34 12.94
C LYS A 354 0.09 22.20 12.18
N LYS A 355 0.12 21.37 11.13
CA LYS A 355 1.34 21.18 10.34
C LYS A 355 1.71 22.45 9.57
N ILE A 356 0.75 23.12 8.95
CA ILE A 356 0.99 24.35 8.20
C ILE A 356 1.49 25.47 9.11
N ARG A 357 0.85 25.67 10.27
CA ARG A 357 1.31 26.66 11.26
C ARG A 357 2.73 26.38 11.77
N ASN A 358 3.15 25.12 11.86
CA ASN A 358 4.53 24.81 12.21
C ASN A 358 5.54 25.25 11.14
N PHE A 359 5.15 25.28 9.85
CA PHE A 359 6.01 25.73 8.76
C PHE A 359 6.02 27.25 8.59
N TYR A 360 4.84 27.88 8.66
CA TYR A 360 4.65 29.29 8.32
C TYR A 360 4.50 30.22 9.53
N GLY A 361 4.46 29.67 10.75
CA GLY A 361 4.20 30.40 11.98
C GLY A 361 2.71 30.55 12.31
N ASP A 362 2.42 31.22 13.42
CA ASP A 362 1.04 31.44 13.89
C ASP A 362 0.32 32.62 13.18
N SER A 363 1.08 33.48 12.49
CA SER A 363 0.57 34.60 11.68
C SER A 363 0.42 34.17 10.22
N LEU A 364 -0.61 34.68 9.53
CA LEU A 364 -0.82 34.46 8.10
C LEU A 364 0.08 35.32 7.22
N GLU A 365 0.82 36.28 7.76
CA GLU A 365 1.64 37.21 6.98
C GLU A 365 2.67 36.48 6.12
N GLN A 366 3.41 35.54 6.71
CA GLN A 366 4.42 34.76 6.00
C GLN A 366 3.78 33.85 4.94
N ALA A 367 2.67 33.18 5.30
CA ALA A 367 1.93 32.31 4.40
C ALA A 367 1.40 33.08 3.19
N ASN A 368 0.77 34.25 3.40
CA ASN A 368 0.23 35.08 2.32
C ASN A 368 1.32 35.60 1.38
N ILE A 369 2.49 35.96 1.91
CA ILE A 369 3.63 36.37 1.09
C ILE A 369 4.11 35.20 0.22
N GLU A 370 4.31 34.02 0.80
CA GLU A 370 4.84 32.86 0.08
C GLU A 370 3.83 32.29 -0.92
N TRP A 371 2.55 32.24 -0.55
CA TRP A 371 1.48 31.69 -1.38
C TRP A 371 0.93 32.69 -2.41
N CYS A 372 1.37 33.95 -2.35
CA CYS A 372 0.84 35.05 -3.14
C CYS A 372 -0.70 35.22 -2.96
N THR A 373 -1.16 35.13 -1.71
CA THR A 373 -2.58 35.23 -1.31
C THR A 373 -2.79 36.34 -0.28
N ASP A 374 -4.05 36.63 0.05
CA ASP A 374 -4.46 37.69 0.98
C ASP A 374 -5.50 37.21 2.01
N PHE A 375 -5.36 35.96 2.47
CA PHE A 375 -6.26 35.38 3.47
C PHE A 375 -6.27 36.18 4.77
N THR A 376 -7.46 36.39 5.32
CA THR A 376 -7.63 37.18 6.55
C THR A 376 -7.63 36.33 7.82
N ILE A 377 -8.08 35.08 7.70
CA ILE A 377 -8.20 34.13 8.81
C ILE A 377 -7.72 32.74 8.41
N TRP A 378 -7.12 32.01 9.36
CA TRP A 378 -6.59 30.67 9.11
C TRP A 378 -7.66 29.69 8.59
N ASP A 379 -8.90 29.84 9.01
CA ASP A 379 -9.99 28.94 8.58
C ASP A 379 -10.25 29.03 7.06
N GLU A 380 -10.13 30.23 6.49
CA GLU A 380 -10.23 30.47 5.05
C GLU A 380 -9.01 29.88 4.33
N ALA A 381 -7.82 30.19 4.83
CA ALA A 381 -6.55 29.73 4.27
C ALA A 381 -6.48 28.19 4.23
N ILE A 382 -6.84 27.52 5.32
CA ILE A 382 -6.86 26.05 5.40
C ILE A 382 -7.92 25.46 4.48
N SER A 383 -9.08 26.12 4.30
CA SER A 383 -10.07 25.67 3.33
C SER A 383 -9.57 25.78 1.89
N ALA A 384 -8.85 26.86 1.55
CA ALA A 384 -8.23 27.00 0.25
C ALA A 384 -7.16 25.92 0.00
N VAL A 385 -6.37 25.57 1.02
CA VAL A 385 -5.40 24.46 0.93
C VAL A 385 -6.10 23.13 0.71
N ILE A 386 -7.15 22.81 1.48
CA ILE A 386 -7.91 21.55 1.33
C ILE A 386 -8.44 21.43 -0.10
N ASN A 387 -8.99 22.51 -0.64
CA ASN A 387 -9.54 22.61 -1.99
C ASN A 387 -8.47 22.78 -3.08
N ASN A 388 -7.18 22.65 -2.74
CA ASN A 388 -6.04 22.70 -3.67
C ASN A 388 -5.97 24.03 -4.48
N LEU A 389 -6.35 25.15 -3.86
CA LEU A 389 -6.33 26.48 -4.47
C LEU A 389 -5.01 27.25 -4.21
N VAL A 390 -4.13 26.70 -3.37
CA VAL A 390 -2.83 27.28 -3.04
C VAL A 390 -1.74 26.58 -3.84
N ASP A 391 -0.99 27.34 -4.64
CA ASP A 391 0.10 26.81 -5.47
C ASP A 391 1.45 26.93 -4.77
N ASP A 392 1.61 26.20 -3.66
CA ASP A 392 2.88 26.06 -2.95
C ASP A 392 3.28 24.58 -2.81
N PRO A 393 4.49 24.18 -3.23
CA PRO A 393 4.94 22.78 -3.17
C PRO A 393 4.94 22.19 -1.74
N VAL A 394 5.32 22.96 -0.73
CA VAL A 394 5.42 22.47 0.66
C VAL A 394 4.02 22.21 1.21
N VAL A 395 3.09 23.13 0.98
CA VAL A 395 1.69 22.99 1.41
C VAL A 395 1.00 21.84 0.71
N LYS A 396 1.27 21.65 -0.59
CA LYS A 396 0.76 20.49 -1.35
C LYS A 396 1.28 19.18 -0.75
N GLU A 397 2.57 19.08 -0.43
CA GLU A 397 3.14 17.89 0.21
C GLU A 397 2.50 17.62 1.58
N VAL A 398 2.31 18.66 2.40
CA VAL A 398 1.65 18.53 3.72
C VAL A 398 0.18 18.09 3.55
N ARG A 399 -0.54 18.66 2.60
CA ARG A 399 -1.92 18.28 2.27
C ARG A 399 -1.99 16.80 1.89
N ASP A 400 -1.15 16.38 0.95
CA ASP A 400 -1.10 15.03 0.44
C ASP A 400 -0.73 14.04 1.57
N GLU A 401 0.21 14.39 2.44
CA GLU A 401 0.58 13.55 3.60
C GLU A 401 -0.58 13.41 4.61
N VAL A 402 -1.27 14.51 4.94
CA VAL A 402 -2.36 14.49 5.94
C VAL A 402 -3.55 13.68 5.45
N TYR A 403 -3.95 13.91 4.21
CA TYR A 403 -5.08 13.21 3.59
C TYR A 403 -4.67 11.86 2.97
N ARG A 404 -3.37 11.51 2.96
CA ARG A 404 -2.85 10.29 2.31
C ARG A 404 -3.21 10.24 0.82
N LEU A 405 -3.10 11.38 0.16
CA LEU A 405 -3.34 11.51 -1.27
C LEU A 405 -2.10 11.03 -2.02
N GLY A 406 -2.34 10.33 -3.13
CA GLY A 406 -1.27 9.70 -3.89
C GLY A 406 -1.77 8.45 -4.61
N PRO A 407 -0.95 7.89 -5.51
CA PRO A 407 -1.35 6.75 -6.33
C PRO A 407 -1.51 5.49 -5.46
N GLN A 408 -2.75 5.07 -5.20
CA GLN A 408 -3.03 3.82 -4.51
C GLN A 408 -3.10 2.61 -5.46
N LEU A 409 -3.45 2.86 -6.71
CA LEU A 409 -3.48 1.87 -7.79
C LEU A 409 -3.04 2.51 -9.11
N LYS A 410 -2.59 1.70 -10.08
CA LYS A 410 -2.26 2.19 -11.42
C LYS A 410 -2.61 1.20 -12.53
N ALA A 411 -3.47 1.55 -13.47
CA ALA A 411 -3.69 0.69 -14.63
C ALA A 411 -2.45 0.68 -15.54
N VAL A 412 -1.89 -0.52 -15.78
CA VAL A 412 -0.77 -0.78 -16.68
C VAL A 412 -1.22 -1.79 -17.71
N CYS A 413 -1.51 -1.30 -18.92
CA CYS A 413 -1.84 -2.16 -20.05
C CYS A 413 -0.56 -2.71 -20.69
N GLN A 414 -0.36 -4.03 -20.65
CA GLN A 414 0.73 -4.68 -21.38
C GLN A 414 0.28 -5.11 -22.78
N THR A 415 -0.92 -5.68 -22.87
CA THR A 415 -1.59 -6.04 -24.13
C THR A 415 -3.10 -5.86 -23.96
N PRO A 416 -3.89 -5.86 -25.04
CA PRO A 416 -5.36 -5.86 -24.92
C PRO A 416 -5.92 -7.10 -24.21
N ASN A 417 -5.10 -8.14 -24.00
CA ASN A 417 -5.46 -9.37 -23.30
C ASN A 417 -4.89 -9.47 -21.87
N LEU A 418 -4.14 -8.47 -21.41
CA LEU A 418 -3.57 -8.46 -20.06
C LEU A 418 -3.39 -7.04 -19.56
N ILE A 419 -4.16 -6.68 -18.54
CA ILE A 419 -4.04 -5.42 -17.82
C ILE A 419 -3.64 -5.73 -16.37
N LEU A 420 -2.60 -5.04 -15.91
CA LEU A 420 -2.07 -5.17 -14.56
C LEU A 420 -2.41 -3.92 -13.76
N ILE A 421 -2.87 -4.08 -12.53
CA ILE A 421 -3.15 -2.98 -11.62
C ILE A 421 -2.45 -3.29 -10.29
N PRO A 422 -1.21 -2.82 -10.07
CA PRO A 422 -0.55 -2.96 -8.78
C PRO A 422 -1.24 -2.03 -7.77
N LEU A 423 -1.29 -2.48 -6.52
CA LEU A 423 -1.92 -1.79 -5.39
C LEU A 423 -0.86 -1.48 -4.33
N THR A 424 -0.88 -0.27 -3.74
CA THR A 424 0.00 0.07 -2.60
C THR A 424 -0.42 -0.66 -1.33
N GLN A 425 -1.74 -0.74 -1.08
CA GLN A 425 -2.31 -1.34 0.11
C GLN A 425 -2.98 -2.68 -0.19
N PRO A 426 -2.86 -3.68 0.69
CA PRO A 426 -3.59 -4.93 0.54
C PRO A 426 -5.09 -4.74 0.78
N ILE A 427 -5.90 -5.58 0.15
CA ILE A 427 -7.37 -5.57 0.33
C ILE A 427 -7.73 -6.27 1.66
N VAL A 428 -7.57 -5.54 2.76
CA VAL A 428 -7.78 -5.99 4.15
C VAL A 428 -8.46 -4.88 4.94
N LEU A 429 -9.37 -5.23 5.85
CA LEU A 429 -10.00 -4.26 6.76
C LEU A 429 -9.55 -4.49 8.20
N GLY A 430 -8.92 -3.48 8.80
CA GLY A 430 -8.55 -3.48 10.22
C GLY A 430 -7.72 -4.70 10.64
N LYS A 431 -8.26 -5.52 11.54
CA LYS A 431 -7.59 -6.71 12.10
C LYS A 431 -8.11 -8.03 11.50
N ASP A 432 -8.59 -8.00 10.27
CA ASP A 432 -9.07 -9.19 9.56
C ASP A 432 -8.05 -10.35 9.60
N GLY A 433 -8.57 -11.56 9.81
CA GLY A 433 -7.83 -12.79 9.56
C GLY A 433 -7.70 -13.07 8.07
N ALA A 434 -6.85 -14.03 7.72
CA ALA A 434 -6.57 -14.41 6.33
C ALA A 434 -7.84 -14.80 5.54
N ALA A 435 -8.81 -15.45 6.18
CA ALA A 435 -10.07 -15.85 5.56
C ALA A 435 -10.97 -14.66 5.18
N ASN A 436 -11.14 -13.68 6.08
CA ASN A 436 -11.89 -12.45 5.79
C ASN A 436 -11.21 -11.67 4.67
N ALA A 437 -9.89 -11.47 4.76
CA ALA A 437 -9.12 -10.80 3.71
C ALA A 437 -9.28 -11.49 2.34
N ALA A 438 -9.24 -12.82 2.30
CA ALA A 438 -9.48 -13.59 1.07
C ALA A 438 -10.91 -13.40 0.53
N LEU A 439 -11.93 -13.38 1.37
CA LEU A 439 -13.31 -13.11 0.94
C LEU A 439 -13.48 -11.69 0.40
N ARG A 440 -12.78 -10.69 0.96
CA ARG A 440 -12.79 -9.32 0.42
C ARG A 440 -12.13 -9.23 -0.94
N ARG A 441 -10.96 -9.87 -1.12
CA ARG A 441 -10.30 -9.98 -2.44
C ARG A 441 -11.21 -10.67 -3.45
N LEU A 442 -11.87 -11.76 -3.04
CA LEU A 442 -12.82 -12.47 -3.90
C LEU A 442 -14.01 -11.59 -4.29
N PHE A 443 -14.58 -10.84 -3.35
CA PHE A 443 -15.66 -9.89 -3.63
C PHE A 443 -15.25 -8.82 -4.65
N VAL A 444 -14.07 -8.20 -4.47
CA VAL A 444 -13.55 -7.19 -5.41
C VAL A 444 -13.28 -7.80 -6.78
N SER A 445 -12.71 -9.01 -6.82
CA SER A 445 -12.46 -9.74 -8.07
C SER A 445 -13.75 -10.01 -8.82
N LEU A 446 -14.80 -10.47 -8.11
CA LEU A 446 -16.12 -10.71 -8.69
C LEU A 446 -16.77 -9.40 -9.17
N PHE A 447 -16.71 -8.34 -8.37
CA PHE A 447 -17.25 -7.03 -8.75
C PHE A 447 -16.64 -6.54 -10.07
N ILE A 448 -15.32 -6.48 -10.14
CA ILE A 448 -14.58 -6.00 -11.31
C ILE A 448 -14.80 -6.94 -12.50
N GLY A 449 -14.74 -8.26 -12.28
CA GLY A 449 -14.90 -9.26 -13.34
C GLY A 449 -16.29 -9.29 -13.96
N LEU A 450 -17.33 -9.03 -13.15
CA LEU A 450 -18.70 -8.90 -13.63
C LEU A 450 -18.93 -7.54 -14.32
N ALA A 451 -18.37 -6.45 -13.80
CA ALA A 451 -18.57 -5.11 -14.35
C ALA A 451 -17.82 -4.87 -15.68
N LEU A 452 -16.64 -5.49 -15.83
CA LEU A 452 -15.81 -5.37 -17.03
C LEU A 452 -15.95 -6.56 -17.99
N ASP A 453 -16.71 -7.58 -17.62
CA ASP A 453 -16.86 -8.83 -18.36
C ASP A 453 -15.53 -9.57 -18.62
N VAL A 454 -14.66 -9.59 -17.61
CA VAL A 454 -13.32 -10.20 -17.66
C VAL A 454 -13.14 -11.25 -16.55
N THR A 455 -12.06 -12.01 -16.66
CA THR A 455 -11.49 -12.80 -15.58
C THR A 455 -10.57 -11.92 -14.74
N VAL A 456 -10.72 -11.99 -13.42
CA VAL A 456 -9.91 -11.20 -12.47
C VAL A 456 -9.17 -12.11 -11.50
N ALA A 457 -7.87 -11.86 -11.35
CA ALA A 457 -7.06 -12.47 -10.30
C ALA A 457 -6.43 -11.40 -9.42
N ILE A 458 -6.54 -11.54 -8.10
CA ILE A 458 -5.82 -10.69 -7.15
C ILE A 458 -4.77 -11.55 -6.47
N ILE A 459 -3.50 -11.26 -6.76
CA ILE A 459 -2.35 -12.01 -6.29
C ILE A 459 -1.47 -11.14 -5.40
N ASN A 460 -0.81 -11.77 -4.42
CA ASN A 460 0.30 -11.11 -3.73
C ASN A 460 1.51 -11.05 -4.67
N ASN A 461 2.46 -10.16 -4.39
CA ASN A 461 3.66 -9.96 -5.23
C ASN A 461 4.50 -11.20 -5.55
N ASN A 462 4.34 -12.29 -4.80
CA ASN A 462 5.11 -13.53 -4.98
C ASN A 462 4.22 -14.75 -5.28
N ASP A 463 2.90 -14.55 -5.39
CA ASP A 463 1.98 -15.65 -5.67
C ASP A 463 1.89 -15.84 -7.19
N GLY A 464 2.09 -17.07 -7.65
CA GLY A 464 1.69 -17.47 -8.99
C GLY A 464 0.18 -17.73 -9.06
N PHE A 465 -0.35 -17.75 -10.27
CA PHE A 465 -1.67 -18.28 -10.56
C PHE A 465 -1.62 -18.97 -11.92
N ASP A 466 -2.47 -19.98 -12.08
CA ASP A 466 -2.60 -20.72 -13.33
C ASP A 466 -3.83 -20.20 -14.07
N PHE A 467 -3.63 -19.79 -15.33
CA PHE A 467 -4.70 -19.36 -16.24
C PHE A 467 -4.41 -19.87 -17.64
N GLU A 468 -5.23 -20.81 -18.08
CA GLU A 468 -5.22 -21.40 -19.42
C GLU A 468 -6.31 -20.80 -20.32
N GLY A 469 -7.24 -20.03 -19.75
CA GLY A 469 -8.36 -19.42 -20.46
C GLY A 469 -9.69 -20.13 -20.19
N GLY A 470 -10.75 -19.36 -19.95
CA GLY A 470 -12.09 -19.88 -19.75
C GLY A 470 -12.39 -20.46 -18.35
N GLU A 471 -11.48 -20.35 -17.38
CA GLU A 471 -11.66 -20.99 -16.07
C GLU A 471 -12.69 -20.32 -15.14
N GLY A 472 -13.06 -19.06 -15.38
CA GLY A 472 -14.10 -18.38 -14.60
C GLY A 472 -14.00 -16.86 -14.56
N VAL A 473 -14.73 -16.24 -13.62
CA VAL A 473 -14.79 -14.78 -13.44
C VAL A 473 -13.76 -14.28 -12.43
N ALA A 474 -13.53 -15.03 -11.35
CA ALA A 474 -12.65 -14.59 -10.26
C ALA A 474 -11.78 -15.72 -9.72
N TRP A 475 -10.48 -15.46 -9.56
CA TRP A 475 -9.56 -16.37 -8.88
C TRP A 475 -9.86 -16.40 -7.39
N VAL A 476 -9.99 -17.60 -6.84
CA VAL A 476 -10.17 -17.80 -5.41
C VAL A 476 -8.80 -17.72 -4.74
N PRO A 477 -8.57 -16.76 -3.82
CA PRO A 477 -7.29 -16.62 -3.14
C PRO A 477 -6.83 -17.95 -2.50
N PRO A 478 -5.52 -18.22 -2.40
CA PRO A 478 -4.97 -19.51 -1.95
C PRO A 478 -5.13 -19.75 -0.44
N VAL A 479 -6.35 -19.63 0.07
CA VAL A 479 -6.73 -19.93 1.45
C VAL A 479 -7.64 -21.15 1.43
N ALA A 480 -7.14 -22.25 2.01
CA ALA A 480 -7.78 -23.57 1.94
C ALA A 480 -9.25 -23.57 2.37
N SER A 481 -9.60 -22.83 3.42
CA SER A 481 -11.00 -22.73 3.88
C SER A 481 -11.92 -22.03 2.87
N ILE A 482 -11.42 -21.02 2.15
CA ILE A 482 -12.20 -20.30 1.14
C ILE A 482 -12.33 -21.14 -0.15
N ARG A 483 -11.24 -21.80 -0.58
CA ARG A 483 -11.30 -22.71 -1.74
C ARG A 483 -12.24 -23.89 -1.51
N LYS A 484 -12.27 -24.43 -0.29
CA LYS A 484 -13.24 -25.46 0.10
C LYS A 484 -14.68 -24.93 0.09
N MET A 485 -14.89 -23.69 0.54
CA MET A 485 -16.20 -23.04 0.56
C MET A 485 -16.75 -22.78 -0.85
N VAL A 486 -15.90 -22.29 -1.76
CA VAL A 486 -16.28 -22.05 -3.17
C VAL A 486 -16.30 -23.33 -4.00
N ASN A 487 -15.62 -24.38 -3.53
CA ASN A 487 -15.40 -25.65 -4.24
C ASN A 487 -14.64 -25.49 -5.56
N GLY A 488 -13.57 -24.70 -5.56
CA GLY A 488 -12.75 -24.48 -6.75
C GLY A 488 -11.62 -23.47 -6.55
N ASN A 489 -10.71 -23.43 -7.53
CA ASN A 489 -9.69 -22.39 -7.64
C ASN A 489 -10.22 -21.14 -8.35
N TRP A 490 -11.29 -21.28 -9.13
CA TRP A 490 -11.96 -20.21 -9.86
C TRP A 490 -13.46 -20.22 -9.52
N VAL A 491 -14.08 -19.05 -9.48
CA VAL A 491 -15.55 -18.93 -9.46
C VAL A 491 -16.07 -18.99 -10.89
N SER A 492 -16.94 -19.96 -11.15
CA SER A 492 -17.56 -20.15 -12.47
C SER A 492 -18.42 -18.94 -12.88
N LEU A 493 -18.69 -18.78 -14.17
CA LEU A 493 -19.61 -17.75 -14.65
C LEU A 493 -21.03 -17.92 -14.06
N ALA A 494 -21.48 -19.16 -13.91
CA ALA A 494 -22.80 -19.48 -13.38
C ALA A 494 -22.95 -19.08 -11.89
N ASP A 495 -21.87 -19.20 -11.11
CA ASP A 495 -21.90 -18.94 -9.67
C ASP A 495 -21.41 -17.54 -9.30
N ALA A 496 -20.79 -16.81 -10.22
CA ALA A 496 -20.16 -15.51 -9.96
C ALA A 496 -21.14 -14.51 -9.33
N GLN A 497 -22.35 -14.38 -9.88
CA GLN A 497 -23.36 -13.47 -9.36
C GLN A 497 -23.86 -13.90 -7.96
N ARG A 498 -24.03 -15.21 -7.73
CA ARG A 498 -24.47 -15.77 -6.44
C ARG A 498 -23.43 -15.48 -5.35
N TRP A 499 -22.17 -15.80 -5.62
CA TRP A 499 -21.07 -15.53 -4.68
C TRP A 499 -20.86 -14.04 -4.43
N PHE A 500 -20.93 -13.21 -5.47
CA PHE A 500 -20.83 -11.76 -5.32
C PHE A 500 -21.89 -11.22 -4.36
N ARG A 501 -23.14 -11.61 -4.59
CA ARG A 501 -24.28 -11.18 -3.76
C ARG A 501 -24.18 -11.71 -2.35
N ALA A 502 -23.85 -12.99 -2.17
CA ALA A 502 -23.71 -13.60 -0.86
C ALA A 502 -22.61 -12.98 0.00
N ILE A 503 -21.42 -12.74 -0.58
CA ILE A 503 -20.32 -12.09 0.16
C ILE A 503 -20.70 -10.65 0.51
N GLY A 504 -21.33 -9.93 -0.41
CA GLY A 504 -21.85 -8.58 -0.16
C GLY A 504 -22.87 -8.55 0.99
N ALA A 505 -23.90 -9.40 0.92
CA ALA A 505 -24.93 -9.53 1.95
C ALA A 505 -24.33 -9.92 3.31
N ALA A 506 -23.43 -10.90 3.35
CA ALA A 506 -22.75 -11.31 4.56
C ALA A 506 -21.93 -10.16 5.16
N SER A 507 -21.27 -9.34 4.33
CA SER A 507 -20.51 -8.18 4.79
C SER A 507 -21.38 -7.13 5.48
N ILE A 508 -22.61 -6.92 4.99
CA ILE A 508 -23.59 -6.02 5.63
C ILE A 508 -24.07 -6.59 6.97
N LEU A 509 -24.26 -7.90 7.06
CA LEU A 509 -24.72 -8.57 8.29
C LEU A 509 -23.66 -8.64 9.40
N THR A 510 -22.38 -8.38 9.12
CA THR A 510 -21.30 -8.44 10.12
C THR A 510 -21.56 -7.57 11.35
N THR A 511 -22.17 -6.41 11.19
CA THR A 511 -22.48 -5.48 12.30
C THR A 511 -23.66 -5.95 13.15
N TYR A 512 -24.42 -6.96 12.73
CA TYR A 512 -25.63 -7.42 13.41
C TYR A 512 -25.49 -8.77 14.12
N THR A 513 -24.46 -9.56 13.80
CA THR A 513 -24.32 -10.95 14.28
C THR A 513 -23.42 -11.13 15.50
N GLY A 514 -22.53 -10.16 15.77
CA GLY A 514 -21.70 -10.16 16.99
C GLY A 514 -20.51 -11.11 16.96
N TYR A 515 -20.22 -11.72 15.81
CA TYR A 515 -18.97 -12.46 15.60
C TYR A 515 -17.74 -11.56 15.75
N SER A 516 -16.60 -12.17 16.08
CA SER A 516 -15.32 -11.48 16.18
C SER A 516 -14.95 -10.78 14.88
N GLU A 517 -14.49 -9.52 14.95
CA GLU A 517 -14.05 -8.75 13.79
C GLU A 517 -13.00 -9.47 12.93
N ARG A 518 -12.17 -10.32 13.54
CA ARG A 518 -11.12 -11.08 12.84
C ARG A 518 -11.68 -12.12 11.86
N SER A 519 -12.89 -12.62 12.05
CA SER A 519 -13.46 -13.73 11.27
C SER A 519 -14.94 -13.59 10.94
N ASN A 520 -15.58 -12.47 11.27
CA ASN A 520 -17.04 -12.29 11.16
C ASN A 520 -17.62 -12.66 9.79
N LEU A 521 -17.03 -12.17 8.70
CA LEU A 521 -17.50 -12.43 7.34
C LEU A 521 -17.40 -13.92 7.00
N PHE A 522 -16.27 -14.55 7.30
CA PHE A 522 -16.08 -15.98 7.11
C PHE A 522 -17.05 -16.80 7.97
N SER A 523 -17.24 -16.42 9.24
CA SER A 523 -18.16 -17.10 10.16
C SER A 523 -19.59 -17.12 9.62
N ILE A 524 -20.09 -15.99 9.12
CA ILE A 524 -21.44 -15.90 8.53
C ILE A 524 -21.59 -16.84 7.33
N LEU A 525 -20.63 -16.85 6.42
CA LEU A 525 -20.67 -17.70 5.20
C LEU A 525 -20.34 -19.17 5.48
N SER A 526 -19.91 -19.50 6.69
CA SER A 526 -19.63 -20.89 7.11
C SER A 526 -20.75 -21.49 7.94
N GLU A 527 -21.78 -20.71 8.29
CA GLU A 527 -22.92 -21.22 9.05
C GLU A 527 -23.71 -22.25 8.22
N PRO A 528 -24.25 -23.31 8.85
CA PRO A 528 -24.97 -24.35 8.10
C PRO A 528 -26.23 -23.83 7.42
N THR A 529 -26.94 -22.90 8.06
CA THR A 529 -28.18 -22.33 7.50
C THR A 529 -28.39 -20.86 7.84
N PRO A 530 -29.17 -20.12 7.02
CA PRO A 530 -29.56 -18.75 7.34
C PRO A 530 -30.24 -18.60 8.72
N GLY A 531 -30.92 -19.65 9.19
CA GLY A 531 -31.52 -19.66 10.53
C GLY A 531 -30.51 -19.57 11.67
N HIS A 532 -29.31 -20.14 11.50
CA HIS A 532 -28.24 -20.00 12.51
C HIS A 532 -27.74 -18.55 12.59
N ILE A 533 -27.61 -17.90 11.43
CA ILE A 533 -27.24 -16.48 11.35
C ILE A 533 -28.34 -15.62 11.99
N LEU A 534 -29.61 -15.88 11.69
CA LEU A 534 -30.75 -15.18 12.28
C LEU A 534 -30.74 -15.27 13.81
N ARG A 535 -30.53 -16.46 14.36
CA ARG A 535 -30.44 -16.66 15.82
C ARG A 535 -29.33 -15.81 16.45
N ARG A 536 -28.18 -15.66 15.78
CA ARG A 536 -27.10 -14.76 16.26
C ARG A 536 -27.51 -13.29 16.24
N ILE A 537 -28.24 -12.87 15.21
CA ILE A 537 -28.78 -11.50 15.13
C ILE A 537 -29.77 -11.25 16.27
N GLU A 538 -30.64 -12.22 16.58
CA GLU A 538 -31.56 -12.16 17.71
C GLU A 538 -30.82 -12.09 19.05
N GLU A 539 -29.81 -12.95 19.25
CA GLU A 539 -28.98 -12.96 20.46
C GLU A 539 -28.29 -11.61 20.69
N LYS A 540 -27.78 -10.97 19.63
CA LYS A 540 -27.12 -9.65 19.74
C LYS A 540 -28.10 -8.51 19.99
N ASN A 541 -29.29 -8.56 19.39
CA ASN A 541 -30.24 -7.44 19.38
C ASN A 541 -31.45 -7.67 20.30
N ASN A 542 -31.29 -8.45 21.38
CA ASN A 542 -32.33 -8.72 22.38
C ASN A 542 -33.65 -9.24 21.77
N GLY A 543 -33.57 -10.11 20.77
CA GLY A 543 -34.71 -10.71 20.08
C GLY A 543 -35.37 -9.83 19.02
N GLN A 544 -34.81 -8.65 18.71
CA GLN A 544 -35.32 -7.78 17.65
C GLN A 544 -34.56 -7.97 16.34
N VAL A 545 -35.28 -8.16 15.24
CA VAL A 545 -34.71 -8.28 13.89
C VAL A 545 -35.47 -7.39 12.92
N SER A 546 -34.75 -6.53 12.20
CA SER A 546 -35.35 -5.69 11.17
C SER A 546 -35.71 -6.49 9.92
N TYR A 547 -36.85 -6.18 9.29
CA TYR A 547 -37.38 -6.94 8.15
C TYR A 547 -36.43 -7.00 6.94
N TYR A 548 -35.69 -5.92 6.66
CA TYR A 548 -34.76 -5.88 5.53
C TYR A 548 -33.57 -6.85 5.68
N LEU A 549 -33.26 -7.31 6.91
CA LEU A 549 -32.18 -8.28 7.13
C LEU A 549 -32.53 -9.66 6.56
N PHE A 550 -33.82 -9.97 6.42
CA PHE A 550 -34.26 -11.24 5.82
C PHE A 550 -33.89 -11.33 4.34
N GLU A 551 -33.89 -10.22 3.60
CA GLU A 551 -33.47 -10.20 2.20
C GLU A 551 -31.99 -10.61 2.05
N TYR A 552 -31.13 -10.13 2.96
CA TYR A 552 -29.72 -10.53 2.99
C TYR A 552 -29.53 -12.00 3.40
N LEU A 553 -30.34 -12.50 4.33
CA LEU A 553 -30.32 -13.91 4.72
C LEU A 553 -30.75 -14.84 3.58
N ASP A 554 -31.74 -14.42 2.79
CA ASP A 554 -32.20 -15.15 1.60
C ASP A 554 -31.09 -15.23 0.55
N ILE A 555 -30.42 -14.11 0.27
CA ILE A 555 -29.27 -14.04 -0.65
C ILE A 555 -28.13 -14.96 -0.19
N ILE A 556 -27.79 -14.96 1.10
CA ILE A 556 -26.75 -15.84 1.65
C ILE A 556 -27.17 -17.31 1.55
N GLY A 557 -28.46 -17.60 1.72
CA GLY A 557 -29.02 -18.95 1.56
C GLY A 557 -28.72 -19.57 0.19
N GLU A 558 -28.57 -18.76 -0.86
CA GLU A 558 -28.24 -19.24 -2.20
C GLU A 558 -26.88 -19.95 -2.29
N VAL A 559 -25.90 -19.62 -1.44
CA VAL A 559 -24.56 -20.24 -1.47
C VAL A 559 -24.31 -21.21 -0.32
N LEU A 560 -25.09 -21.12 0.75
CA LEU A 560 -25.00 -22.08 1.86
C LEU A 560 -25.62 -23.43 1.51
N HIS A 561 -26.53 -23.47 0.53
CA HIS A 561 -27.32 -24.65 0.17
C HIS A 561 -27.07 -24.98 -1.31
N GLY A 562 -26.44 -26.12 -1.58
CA GLY A 562 -26.59 -26.76 -2.89
C GLY A 562 -28.07 -27.09 -3.09
N ASP A 563 -28.63 -26.61 -4.20
CA ASP A 563 -30.02 -26.69 -4.65
C ASP A 563 -30.95 -27.67 -3.89
N ALA A 564 -32.04 -27.13 -3.27
CA ALA A 564 -33.44 -27.62 -3.38
C ALA A 564 -34.38 -27.35 -2.18
N LEU A 565 -33.92 -27.07 -0.95
CA LEU A 565 -34.82 -27.21 0.22
C LEU A 565 -35.39 -25.93 0.87
N PHE A 566 -34.91 -24.72 0.53
CA PHE A 566 -35.19 -23.53 1.34
C PHE A 566 -36.56 -22.85 1.08
N LEU A 567 -37.13 -23.01 -0.12
CA LEU A 567 -38.45 -22.42 -0.45
C LEU A 567 -39.60 -23.02 0.39
N LEU A 568 -39.41 -24.22 0.96
CA LEU A 568 -40.42 -24.87 1.81
C LEU A 568 -40.35 -24.39 3.27
N THR A 569 -39.16 -24.17 3.82
CA THR A 569 -38.97 -23.78 5.24
C THR A 569 -39.25 -22.30 5.51
N LEU A 570 -38.97 -21.42 4.54
CA LEU A 570 -39.30 -20.00 4.67
C LEU A 570 -40.80 -19.73 4.58
N ASN A 571 -41.52 -20.49 3.74
CA ASN A 571 -42.95 -20.34 3.60
C ASN A 571 -43.67 -20.64 4.93
N ASP A 572 -43.18 -21.61 5.69
CA ASP A 572 -43.72 -22.01 6.99
C ASP A 572 -43.37 -21.00 8.11
N SER A 573 -42.17 -20.41 8.05
CA SER A 573 -41.69 -19.40 8.99
C SER A 573 -42.38 -18.04 8.80
N ARG A 574 -42.49 -17.58 7.54
CA ARG A 574 -43.25 -16.37 7.17
C ARG A 574 -44.73 -16.54 7.52
N THR A 575 -45.34 -17.69 7.22
CA THR A 575 -46.74 -17.92 7.60
C THR A 575 -46.95 -18.02 9.10
N ARG A 576 -46.02 -18.54 9.90
CA ARG A 576 -46.11 -18.51 11.37
C ARG A 576 -46.10 -17.10 11.95
N ILE A 577 -45.12 -16.28 11.56
CA ILE A 577 -44.96 -14.92 12.08
C ILE A 577 -46.11 -14.01 11.61
N LEU A 578 -46.57 -14.16 10.36
CA LEU A 578 -47.76 -13.47 9.87
C LEU A 578 -49.04 -13.96 10.59
N LYS A 579 -49.22 -15.26 10.84
CA LYS A 579 -50.38 -15.79 11.59
C LYS A 579 -50.42 -15.27 13.04
N GLU A 580 -49.29 -15.14 13.72
CA GLU A 580 -49.22 -14.59 15.07
C GLU A 580 -49.50 -13.09 15.14
N ARG A 581 -49.08 -12.32 14.13
CA ARG A 581 -49.40 -10.88 14.03
C ARG A 581 -50.83 -10.63 13.55
N LEU A 582 -51.35 -11.46 12.63
CA LEU A 582 -52.73 -11.38 12.12
C LEU A 582 -53.77 -11.78 13.18
N LYS A 583 -53.45 -12.67 14.13
CA LYS A 583 -54.30 -12.94 15.31
C LYS A 583 -54.50 -11.71 16.20
N LYS A 584 -53.59 -10.73 16.16
CA LYS A 584 -53.64 -9.49 16.95
C LYS A 584 -54.34 -8.33 16.24
N SER A 585 -54.45 -8.35 14.91
CA SER A 585 -55.10 -7.30 14.11
C SER A 585 -56.40 -7.82 13.49
N LYS A 586 -57.57 -7.47 14.05
CA LYS A 586 -58.89 -7.82 13.50
C LYS A 586 -59.11 -7.18 12.11
N MET A 587 -58.58 -7.77 11.03
CA MET A 587 -58.80 -7.32 9.65
C MET A 587 -59.54 -8.40 8.82
N PRO A 588 -60.44 -8.00 7.89
CA PRO A 588 -61.29 -8.91 7.13
C PRO A 588 -60.52 -9.66 6.02
N LEU A 589 -60.94 -10.91 5.76
CA LEU A 589 -60.29 -11.91 4.90
C LEU A 589 -60.05 -11.48 3.44
N THR A 590 -60.77 -10.49 2.94
CA THR A 590 -60.71 -10.05 1.54
C THR A 590 -59.41 -9.31 1.17
N VAL A 591 -58.73 -8.69 2.14
CA VAL A 591 -57.42 -8.05 1.92
C VAL A 591 -56.27 -9.08 1.93
N ILE A 592 -56.52 -10.27 2.50
CA ILE A 592 -55.52 -11.33 2.72
C ILE A 592 -55.11 -12.02 1.41
N LEU A 593 -56.01 -12.12 0.42
CA LEU A 593 -55.73 -12.84 -0.84
C LEU A 593 -54.90 -12.03 -1.86
N THR A 594 -54.97 -10.70 -1.83
CA THR A 594 -54.27 -9.84 -2.82
C THR A 594 -52.77 -9.73 -2.54
N VAL A 595 -52.33 -9.94 -1.30
CA VAL A 595 -50.91 -9.86 -0.89
C VAL A 595 -50.18 -11.19 -1.08
N ILE A 596 -50.88 -12.32 -1.02
CA ILE A 596 -50.26 -13.67 -1.05
C ILE A 596 -50.03 -14.18 -2.49
N LEU A 597 -50.77 -13.71 -3.49
CA LEU A 597 -50.71 -14.24 -4.86
C LEU A 597 -50.40 -13.16 -5.90
N ARG A 598 -49.16 -12.66 -5.95
CA ARG A 598 -48.62 -12.05 -7.17
C ARG A 598 -48.01 -13.14 -8.06
N LYS A 599 -48.83 -13.75 -8.93
CA LYS A 599 -48.33 -14.48 -10.10
C LYS A 599 -48.06 -13.49 -11.24
N PRO A 600 -46.99 -13.66 -12.04
CA PRO A 600 -46.78 -12.86 -13.24
C PRO A 600 -47.82 -13.26 -14.30
N VAL A 601 -48.51 -12.28 -14.85
CA VAL A 601 -49.36 -12.44 -16.04
C VAL A 601 -48.44 -12.58 -17.25
N LYS A 602 -48.51 -13.73 -17.95
CA LYS A 602 -47.86 -13.89 -19.27
C LYS A 602 -48.54 -12.97 -20.29
N PRO A 603 -47.82 -12.31 -21.21
CA PRO A 603 -48.45 -11.62 -22.32
C PRO A 603 -48.97 -12.66 -23.32
N ASN A 604 -50.28 -12.65 -23.58
CA ASN A 604 -50.87 -13.36 -24.70
C ASN A 604 -50.66 -12.54 -25.97
N THR A 605 -50.18 -13.23 -27.00
CA THR A 605 -50.27 -12.89 -28.42
C THR A 605 -51.68 -12.50 -28.84
N VAL A 606 -51.81 -11.33 -29.49
CA VAL A 606 -52.53 -11.10 -30.75
C VAL A 606 -51.69 -10.13 -31.56
#